data_AF-A0A8E2I2T7-F1
#
_entry.id   AF-A0A8E2I2T7-F1
#
_cell.length_a   1.000
_cell.length_b   1.000
_cell.length_c   1.000
_cell.angle_alpha   90.00
_cell.angle_beta   90.00
_cell.angle_gamma   90.00
#
_symmetry.space_group_name_H-M   'P 1'
#
loop_
_entity.id
_entity.type
_entity.pdbx_description
1 polymer ?
#
loop_
_entity_poly.entity_id
_entity_poly.type
_entity_poly.pdbx_seq_one_letter_code
_entity_poly.pdbx_strand_id
1 'polypeptide(L)'
;MLTLPRQDWEEIDINYSGENSFASFLPNNSNIHAYPAKLVPNLVHDIINTLRKYNNIEKTLDPFVGSGTVGLESKYLGLDFYGSDMNPLSILISRTKTLTMENTPHVINSLNSFTELLEKEYKETHAISCVSFKNIDYWFKKENIKQLSYIKTRLDYFLKTKSRKYQEIYSLILLTSFSSTIRKCSLTRNGEFKLYRMVESDIAKFNPNAFEIFSNTVNQLLDMLNHTNEIYEKKTITEITLQNAKELLNIDDESIDLIFTSPPYGDSKTTVAYGQFSRLPLQWIGDLIRKYLKIDVYSDNCDEYLLGGKKSGIFLDKEIVVNSSETLKKLELQMTKTINDELSRLKQAKLQLSFIKEKINNNALTLEDLSNNNVIYELVWERLRLNTLRKINSRAEHSKQQAKIISSEEVSRFFSSYNSCPRKKYRNNKVVEKTIPSITETIQRKINAMPKRVTEIINFFLDLYKVVIETDKKLKLGGHQVWVVGHRTVLGEINVNMRDILKEWFNSMGYNEVTSLQRKYSFKRMPHHITSTITRSEQIDTMMEEYILIVKKERK
;
A
#
# COMPACT_ATOMS: atom_id res chain seq x y z
N MET A 1 18.98 -26.47 24.57
CA MET A 1 17.67 -25.95 24.16
C MET A 1 17.22 -24.94 25.19
N LEU A 2 17.40 -23.65 24.92
CA LEU A 2 16.79 -22.58 25.71
C LEU A 2 15.68 -22.00 24.85
N THR A 3 14.46 -22.51 25.01
CA THR A 3 13.26 -21.75 24.63
C THR A 3 13.31 -20.44 25.40
N LEU A 4 13.16 -19.30 24.71
CA LEU A 4 13.15 -17.98 25.35
C LEU A 4 12.18 -18.00 26.54
N PRO A 5 12.54 -17.44 27.71
CA PRO A 5 11.60 -17.30 28.80
C PRO A 5 10.40 -16.51 28.30
N ARG A 6 9.20 -17.08 28.46
CA ARG A 6 7.93 -16.46 28.03
C ARG A 6 7.77 -15.00 28.53
N GLN A 7 8.40 -14.70 29.65
CA GLN A 7 8.41 -13.41 30.33
C GLN A 7 9.03 -12.27 29.49
N ASP A 8 10.11 -12.50 28.74
CA ASP A 8 10.76 -11.44 27.93
C ASP A 8 9.85 -10.93 26.79
N TRP A 9 8.98 -11.79 26.25
CA TRP A 9 8.04 -11.41 25.20
C TRP A 9 6.80 -10.67 25.74
N GLU A 10 6.43 -10.95 26.99
CA GLU A 10 5.30 -10.30 27.66
C GLU A 10 5.64 -8.87 28.13
N GLU A 11 6.92 -8.54 28.26
CA GLU A 11 7.42 -7.20 28.63
C GLU A 11 7.49 -6.21 27.46
N ILE A 12 7.42 -6.67 26.20
CA ILE A 12 7.41 -5.79 25.03
C ILE A 12 6.05 -5.09 24.93
N ASP A 13 6.04 -3.75 24.98
CA ASP A 13 4.84 -2.99 24.64
C ASP A 13 4.57 -3.07 23.13
N ILE A 14 3.77 -4.04 22.72
CA ILE A 14 3.40 -4.22 21.31
C ILE A 14 2.33 -3.24 20.83
N ASN A 15 1.69 -2.47 21.71
CA ASN A 15 0.54 -1.61 21.40
C ASN A 15 0.91 -0.12 21.31
N TYR A 16 2.10 0.21 20.76
CA TYR A 16 2.53 1.61 20.59
C TYR A 16 1.43 2.51 19.96
N SER A 17 1.04 3.55 20.70
CA SER A 17 0.10 4.59 20.28
C SER A 17 0.82 5.91 19.94
N GLY A 18 0.76 6.41 18.70
CA GLY A 18 1.30 7.70 18.24
C GLY A 18 1.60 7.74 16.72
N GLU A 19 1.88 8.92 16.15
CA GLU A 19 2.38 8.97 14.75
C GLU A 19 3.69 8.19 14.60
N ASN A 20 3.87 7.46 13.48
CA ASN A 20 5.09 6.70 13.23
C ASN A 20 6.31 7.63 13.18
N SER A 21 7.14 7.56 14.21
CA SER A 21 8.43 8.24 14.27
C SER A 21 9.35 7.81 13.13
N PHE A 22 10.38 8.61 12.90
CA PHE A 22 11.42 8.25 11.95
C PHE A 22 12.19 7.00 12.36
N ALA A 23 12.54 6.93 13.62
CA ALA A 23 13.36 5.92 14.26
C ALA A 23 12.88 5.76 15.71
N SER A 24 13.21 4.64 16.35
CA SER A 24 12.80 4.35 17.74
C SER A 24 13.27 5.40 18.75
N PHE A 25 14.35 6.10 18.42
CA PHE A 25 15.02 7.12 19.24
C PHE A 25 14.71 8.57 18.83
N LEU A 26 13.81 8.80 17.86
CA LEU A 26 13.40 10.14 17.44
C LEU A 26 11.92 10.41 17.78
N PRO A 27 11.54 11.68 18.08
CA PRO A 27 10.16 12.04 18.36
C PRO A 27 9.24 11.80 17.17
N ASN A 28 7.95 11.55 17.45
CA ASN A 28 6.92 11.14 16.49
C ASN A 28 6.68 12.14 15.34
N ASN A 29 7.12 13.39 15.47
CA ASN A 29 6.88 14.45 14.48
C ASN A 29 7.92 14.49 13.35
N SER A 30 8.94 13.64 13.40
CA SER A 30 10.03 13.61 12.42
C SER A 30 9.74 12.58 11.33
N ASN A 31 9.39 13.00 10.12
CA ASN A 31 9.11 12.08 9.01
C ASN A 31 9.70 12.59 7.69
N ILE A 32 10.74 11.91 7.18
CA ILE A 32 11.43 12.25 5.92
C ILE A 32 10.48 12.28 4.72
N HIS A 33 9.62 11.27 4.62
CA HIS A 33 8.74 11.06 3.49
C HIS A 33 7.54 10.23 3.95
N ALA A 34 6.33 10.67 3.58
CA ALA A 34 5.15 9.83 3.76
C ALA A 34 5.38 8.51 3.04
N TYR A 35 5.18 7.36 3.65
CA TYR A 35 5.26 6.09 2.94
C TYR A 35 4.15 5.20 3.49
N PRO A 36 3.41 4.49 2.64
CA PRO A 36 2.34 3.65 3.10
C PRO A 36 2.88 2.51 3.95
N ALA A 37 2.09 2.12 4.94
CA ALA A 37 2.23 0.81 5.53
C ALA A 37 3.57 0.50 6.25
N LYS A 38 4.19 1.50 6.90
CA LYS A 38 5.45 1.34 7.64
C LYS A 38 5.30 0.46 8.89
N LEU A 39 6.35 -0.31 9.20
CA LEU A 39 6.57 -0.88 10.53
C LEU A 39 6.83 0.22 11.55
N VAL A 40 6.40 -0.02 12.79
CA VAL A 40 6.68 0.85 13.95
C VAL A 40 8.14 0.64 14.36
N PRO A 41 8.98 1.69 14.41
CA PRO A 41 10.40 1.56 14.74
C PRO A 41 10.68 0.87 16.09
N ASN A 42 9.97 1.29 17.16
CA ASN A 42 10.14 0.71 18.51
C ASN A 42 9.83 -0.79 18.54
N LEU A 43 8.81 -1.25 17.80
CA LEU A 43 8.50 -2.67 17.70
C LEU A 43 9.68 -3.45 17.11
N VAL A 44 10.28 -2.92 16.03
CA VAL A 44 11.44 -3.55 15.40
C VAL A 44 12.61 -3.59 16.38
N HIS A 45 12.89 -2.46 17.04
CA HIS A 45 13.94 -2.31 18.02
C HIS A 45 13.84 -3.34 19.15
N ASP A 46 12.67 -3.42 19.81
CA ASP A 46 12.46 -4.26 20.98
C ASP A 46 12.53 -5.75 20.65
N ILE A 47 11.99 -6.16 19.49
CA ILE A 47 12.09 -7.55 19.03
C ILE A 47 13.54 -7.92 18.71
N ILE A 48 14.30 -7.06 18.01
CA ILE A 48 15.71 -7.36 17.70
C ILE A 48 16.52 -7.47 19.00
N ASN A 49 16.36 -6.54 19.95
CA ASN A 49 17.06 -6.59 21.23
C ASN A 49 16.70 -7.84 22.04
N THR A 50 15.43 -8.22 22.06
CA THR A 50 14.97 -9.45 22.73
C THR A 50 15.62 -10.70 22.15
N LEU A 51 15.70 -10.79 20.82
CA LEU A 51 16.38 -11.91 20.16
C LEU A 51 17.90 -11.90 20.44
N ARG A 52 18.53 -10.72 20.49
CA ARG A 52 19.97 -10.56 20.76
C ARG A 52 20.39 -10.97 22.17
N LYS A 53 19.50 -10.93 23.17
CA LYS A 53 19.79 -11.42 24.52
C LYS A 53 20.29 -12.88 24.53
N TYR A 54 19.87 -13.67 23.54
CA TYR A 54 20.08 -15.12 23.51
C TYR A 54 20.75 -15.63 22.23
N ASN A 55 21.01 -14.76 21.26
CA ASN A 55 21.53 -15.12 19.95
C ASN A 55 22.58 -14.11 19.49
N ASN A 56 23.64 -14.58 18.85
CA ASN A 56 24.58 -13.70 18.16
C ASN A 56 24.01 -13.32 16.79
N ILE A 57 23.45 -12.12 16.69
CA ILE A 57 22.88 -11.57 15.45
C ILE A 57 23.84 -10.49 14.97
N GLU A 58 24.35 -10.64 13.75
CA GLU A 58 25.23 -9.66 13.11
C GLU A 58 24.64 -9.15 11.80
N LYS A 59 23.94 -10.00 11.05
CA LYS A 59 23.37 -9.71 9.74
C LYS A 59 21.85 -9.86 9.73
N THR A 60 21.18 -8.77 9.35
CA THR A 60 19.72 -8.71 9.20
C THR A 60 19.32 -8.54 7.74
N LEU A 61 18.21 -9.15 7.33
CA LEU A 61 17.62 -9.01 6.00
C LEU A 61 16.14 -8.61 6.08
N ASP A 62 15.73 -7.65 5.24
CA ASP A 62 14.33 -7.40 4.89
C ASP A 62 14.11 -7.44 3.36
N PRO A 63 13.48 -8.49 2.80
CA PRO A 63 13.19 -8.57 1.36
C PRO A 63 12.03 -7.66 0.91
N PHE A 64 11.41 -6.91 1.82
CA PHE A 64 10.36 -5.93 1.54
C PHE A 64 10.63 -4.60 2.26
N VAL A 65 11.82 -4.04 2.04
CA VAL A 65 12.38 -2.93 2.84
C VAL A 65 11.47 -1.71 2.96
N GLY A 66 10.64 -1.42 1.95
CA GLY A 66 9.72 -0.29 1.96
C GLY A 66 10.44 1.03 2.23
N SER A 67 10.07 1.74 3.30
CA SER A 67 10.76 2.97 3.70
C SER A 67 12.07 2.76 4.46
N GLY A 68 12.49 1.53 4.77
CA GLY A 68 13.75 1.23 5.44
C GLY A 68 13.73 1.28 6.97
N THR A 69 12.60 0.99 7.62
CA THR A 69 12.53 0.98 9.09
C THR A 69 13.43 -0.11 9.68
N VAL A 70 13.35 -1.34 9.20
CA VAL A 70 14.21 -2.44 9.67
C VAL A 70 15.68 -2.12 9.44
N GLY A 71 16.02 -1.52 8.30
CA GLY A 71 17.39 -1.13 8.00
C GLY A 71 17.96 -0.08 8.95
N LEU A 72 17.18 0.96 9.28
CA LEU A 72 17.63 1.99 10.21
C LEU A 72 17.81 1.43 11.63
N GLU A 73 16.85 0.64 12.12
CA GLU A 73 16.93 0.04 13.45
C GLU A 73 18.05 -0.99 13.56
N SER A 74 18.26 -1.81 12.52
CA SER A 74 19.37 -2.78 12.48
C SER A 74 20.72 -2.07 12.54
N LYS A 75 20.89 -1.04 11.72
CA LYS A 75 22.11 -0.23 11.69
C LYS A 75 22.35 0.47 13.02
N TYR A 76 21.31 1.05 13.62
CA TYR A 76 21.36 1.66 14.95
C TYR A 76 21.87 0.69 16.02
N LEU A 77 21.40 -0.56 15.96
CA LEU A 77 21.81 -1.64 16.86
C LEU A 77 23.19 -2.23 16.54
N GLY A 78 23.92 -1.67 15.56
CA GLY A 78 25.27 -2.11 15.17
C GLY A 78 25.29 -3.38 14.29
N LEU A 79 24.18 -3.67 13.61
CA LEU A 79 24.00 -4.82 12.73
C LEU A 79 24.20 -4.42 11.26
N ASP A 80 24.79 -5.33 10.49
CA ASP A 80 24.82 -5.23 9.04
C ASP A 80 23.40 -5.50 8.50
N PHE A 81 23.00 -4.72 7.49
CA PHE A 81 21.66 -4.80 6.92
C PHE A 81 21.68 -5.01 5.41
N TYR A 82 20.89 -5.97 4.96
CA TYR A 82 20.62 -6.26 3.56
C TYR A 82 19.14 -6.08 3.30
N GLY A 83 18.78 -5.48 2.16
CA GLY A 83 17.38 -5.25 1.84
C GLY A 83 17.08 -5.24 0.35
N SER A 84 15.84 -5.56 0.01
CA SER A 84 15.34 -5.39 -1.36
C SER A 84 13.91 -4.87 -1.41
N ASP A 85 13.57 -4.24 -2.53
CA ASP A 85 12.21 -3.85 -2.91
C ASP A 85 12.09 -3.83 -4.44
N MET A 86 10.86 -3.97 -4.94
CA MET A 86 10.53 -3.81 -6.36
C MET A 86 10.19 -2.37 -6.75
N ASN A 87 9.97 -1.49 -5.78
CA ASN A 87 9.59 -0.10 -5.99
C ASN A 87 10.83 0.82 -5.93
N PRO A 88 11.24 1.45 -7.03
CA PRO A 88 12.44 2.30 -7.07
C PRO A 88 12.40 3.47 -6.07
N LEU A 89 11.20 3.98 -5.76
CA LEU A 89 11.06 5.04 -4.76
C LEU A 89 11.28 4.51 -3.33
N SER A 90 10.88 3.26 -3.04
CA SER A 90 11.23 2.60 -1.77
C SER A 90 12.74 2.52 -1.60
N ILE A 91 13.46 2.11 -2.65
CA ILE A 91 14.94 2.00 -2.63
C ILE A 91 15.58 3.37 -2.39
N LEU A 92 15.11 4.41 -3.07
CA LEU A 92 15.58 5.78 -2.83
C LEU A 92 15.36 6.20 -1.37
N ILE A 93 14.13 6.06 -0.86
CA ILE A 93 13.77 6.49 0.51
C ILE A 93 14.56 5.71 1.56
N SER A 94 14.63 4.39 1.42
CA SER A 94 15.31 3.51 2.38
C SER A 94 16.83 3.73 2.39
N ARG A 95 17.48 3.85 1.22
CA ARG A 95 18.91 4.20 1.15
C ARG A 95 19.22 5.57 1.76
N THR A 96 18.35 6.56 1.54
CA THR A 96 18.48 7.86 2.21
C THR A 96 18.29 7.72 3.71
N LYS A 97 17.27 6.98 4.16
CA LYS A 97 16.97 6.78 5.59
C LYS A 97 18.12 6.12 6.35
N THR A 98 18.85 5.20 5.71
CA THR A 98 19.98 4.49 6.31
C THR A 98 21.34 5.13 5.97
N LEU A 99 21.37 6.33 5.38
CA LEU A 99 22.60 6.99 4.97
C LEU A 99 23.44 7.39 6.20
N THR A 100 24.75 7.10 6.18
CA THR A 100 25.72 7.78 7.05
C THR A 100 26.36 8.90 6.25
N MET A 101 26.20 10.17 6.67
CA MET A 101 26.88 11.28 6.00
C MET A 101 28.36 11.34 6.41
N GLU A 102 29.27 11.25 5.45
CA GLU A 102 30.68 11.60 5.69
C GLU A 102 30.88 13.11 5.56
N ASN A 103 31.68 13.70 6.45
CA ASN A 103 31.95 15.14 6.48
C ASN A 103 30.66 15.99 6.58
N THR A 104 29.85 15.71 7.60
CA THR A 104 28.52 16.31 7.81
C THR A 104 28.49 17.83 7.67
N PRO A 105 29.42 18.63 8.27
CA PRO A 105 29.37 20.09 8.14
C PRO A 105 29.51 20.55 6.68
N HIS A 106 30.37 19.90 5.89
CA HIS A 106 30.53 20.23 4.47
C HIS A 106 29.27 19.93 3.67
N VAL A 107 28.64 18.77 3.90
CA VAL A 107 27.41 18.37 3.22
C VAL A 107 26.28 19.34 3.53
N ILE A 108 26.06 19.64 4.81
CA ILE A 108 25.02 20.59 5.25
C ILE A 108 25.24 21.96 4.61
N ASN A 109 26.45 22.52 4.72
CA ASN A 109 26.74 23.84 4.14
C ASN A 109 26.52 23.86 2.63
N SER A 110 27.00 22.83 1.90
CA SER A 110 26.81 22.78 0.45
C SER A 110 25.35 22.68 0.04
N LEU A 111 24.50 21.99 0.82
CA LEU A 111 23.09 21.84 0.50
C LEU A 111 22.27 23.06 0.89
N ASN A 112 22.57 23.70 2.03
CA ASN A 112 21.94 24.95 2.44
C ASN A 112 22.19 26.06 1.41
N SER A 113 23.45 26.24 0.99
CA SER A 113 23.80 27.21 -0.06
C SER A 113 23.11 26.89 -1.39
N PHE A 114 22.95 25.61 -1.73
CA PHE A 114 22.21 25.22 -2.93
C PHE A 114 20.73 25.60 -2.83
N THR A 115 20.07 25.30 -1.70
CA THR A 115 18.63 25.57 -1.52
C THR A 115 18.31 27.07 -1.42
N GLU A 116 19.17 27.88 -0.80
CA GLU A 116 18.99 29.33 -0.68
C GLU A 116 18.97 30.05 -2.03
N LEU A 117 19.74 29.55 -3.01
CA LEU A 117 19.85 30.17 -4.32
C LEU A 117 18.66 29.85 -5.25
N LEU A 118 17.94 28.74 -5.02
CA LEU A 118 16.92 28.25 -5.95
C LEU A 118 15.81 29.27 -6.23
N GLU A 119 15.18 29.82 -5.20
CA GLU A 119 14.07 30.75 -5.38
C GLU A 119 14.55 32.10 -5.93
N LYS A 120 15.73 32.56 -5.50
CA LYS A 120 16.31 33.82 -5.97
C LYS A 120 16.61 33.74 -7.47
N GLU A 121 17.35 32.71 -7.90
CA GLU A 121 17.71 32.50 -9.30
C GLU A 121 16.47 32.22 -10.18
N TYR A 122 15.42 31.59 -9.63
CA TYR A 122 14.16 31.40 -10.35
C TYR A 122 13.49 32.72 -10.74
N LYS A 123 13.48 33.71 -9.85
CA LYS A 123 12.88 35.04 -10.10
C LYS A 123 13.60 35.80 -11.23
N GLU A 124 14.88 35.51 -11.44
CA GLU A 124 15.71 36.11 -12.49
C GLU A 124 15.67 35.29 -13.80
N THR A 125 15.06 34.10 -13.79
CA THR A 125 15.01 33.19 -14.93
C THR A 125 13.87 33.52 -15.88
N HIS A 126 14.19 33.82 -17.13
CA HIS A 126 13.20 34.24 -18.13
C HIS A 126 12.58 33.08 -18.92
N ALA A 127 13.29 31.95 -19.03
CA ALA A 127 12.84 30.78 -19.77
C ALA A 127 13.11 29.48 -19.00
N ILE A 128 12.07 28.66 -18.82
CA ILE A 128 12.15 27.38 -18.11
C ILE A 128 11.66 26.28 -19.04
N SER A 129 12.55 25.32 -19.32
CA SER A 129 12.15 24.08 -19.99
C SER A 129 11.29 23.27 -19.03
N CYS A 130 10.00 23.14 -19.34
CA CYS A 130 9.06 22.42 -18.50
C CYS A 130 9.10 20.92 -18.81
N VAL A 131 9.16 20.11 -17.76
CA VAL A 131 8.98 18.66 -17.85
C VAL A 131 7.57 18.37 -18.39
N SER A 132 7.46 17.33 -19.22
CA SER A 132 6.19 16.89 -19.77
C SER A 132 6.04 15.38 -19.64
N PHE A 133 4.85 14.94 -19.23
CA PHE A 133 4.42 13.55 -19.27
C PHE A 133 2.89 13.49 -19.32
N LYS A 134 2.36 12.30 -19.62
CA LYS A 134 0.91 12.09 -19.76
C LYS A 134 0.14 12.57 -18.53
N ASN A 135 -0.82 13.48 -18.76
CA ASN A 135 -1.71 14.07 -17.76
C ASN A 135 -1.01 14.93 -16.70
N ILE A 136 0.14 15.55 -16.99
CA ILE A 136 0.81 16.45 -16.05
C ILE A 136 -0.08 17.62 -15.58
N ASP A 137 -0.80 18.29 -16.50
CA ASP A 137 -1.72 19.39 -16.17
C ASP A 137 -2.97 18.96 -15.37
N TYR A 138 -3.27 17.66 -15.36
CA TYR A 138 -4.32 17.11 -14.50
C TYR A 138 -3.86 17.02 -13.04
N TRP A 139 -2.57 16.73 -12.84
CA TRP A 139 -1.98 16.49 -11.51
C TRP A 139 -1.27 17.70 -10.91
N PHE A 140 -0.95 18.72 -11.69
CA PHE A 140 -0.20 19.88 -11.22
C PHE A 140 -0.74 21.19 -11.81
N LYS A 141 -0.69 22.27 -11.04
CA LYS A 141 -0.92 23.62 -11.59
C LYS A 141 0.26 24.05 -12.46
N LYS A 142 -0.01 24.90 -13.45
CA LYS A 142 1.01 25.44 -14.36
C LYS A 142 2.23 26.03 -13.64
N GLU A 143 1.99 26.78 -12.55
CA GLU A 143 3.07 27.36 -11.77
C GLU A 143 3.92 26.28 -11.07
N ASN A 144 3.28 25.28 -10.46
CA ASN A 144 4.02 24.17 -9.86
C ASN A 144 4.80 23.35 -10.89
N ILE A 145 4.29 23.19 -12.12
CA ILE A 145 5.04 22.55 -13.21
C ILE A 145 6.33 23.33 -13.49
N LYS A 146 6.27 24.67 -13.60
CA LYS A 146 7.45 25.51 -13.82
C LYS A 146 8.46 25.40 -12.68
N GLN A 147 8.01 25.58 -11.44
CA GLN A 147 8.87 25.54 -10.26
C GLN A 147 9.55 24.17 -10.10
N LEU A 148 8.79 23.07 -10.20
CA LEU A 148 9.34 21.72 -10.11
C LEU A 148 10.31 21.43 -11.27
N SER A 149 10.02 21.90 -12.49
CA SER A 149 10.93 21.74 -13.63
C SER A 149 12.24 22.49 -13.44
N TYR A 150 12.17 23.69 -12.88
CA TYR A 150 13.35 24.47 -12.53
C TYR A 150 14.18 23.76 -11.45
N ILE A 151 13.56 23.30 -10.35
CA ILE A 151 14.24 22.54 -9.30
C ILE A 151 14.92 21.30 -9.90
N LYS A 152 14.21 20.49 -10.72
CA LYS A 152 14.78 19.32 -11.40
C LYS A 152 16.03 19.68 -12.23
N THR A 153 15.98 20.79 -12.96
CA THR A 153 17.10 21.26 -13.80
C THR A 153 18.30 21.67 -12.95
N ARG A 154 18.07 22.43 -11.87
CA ARG A 154 19.14 22.85 -10.95
C ARG A 154 19.73 21.67 -10.18
N LEU A 155 18.92 20.67 -9.82
CA LEU A 155 19.38 19.41 -9.25
C LEU A 155 20.32 18.66 -10.19
N ASP A 156 19.92 18.46 -11.44
CA ASP A 156 20.75 17.78 -12.43
C ASP A 156 22.07 18.54 -12.66
N TYR A 157 22.04 19.87 -12.72
CA TYR A 157 23.24 20.69 -12.83
C TYR A 157 24.15 20.56 -11.60
N PHE A 158 23.59 20.75 -10.39
CA PHE A 158 24.33 20.64 -9.14
C PHE A 158 25.02 19.27 -9.04
N LEU A 159 24.29 18.19 -9.24
CA LEU A 159 24.81 16.82 -9.10
C LEU A 159 25.91 16.50 -10.13
N LYS A 160 25.83 17.01 -11.37
CA LYS A 160 26.90 16.85 -12.38
C LYS A 160 28.23 17.44 -11.94
N THR A 161 28.21 18.54 -11.18
CA THR A 161 29.42 19.27 -10.78
C THR A 161 30.14 18.67 -9.57
N LYS A 162 29.54 17.68 -8.90
CA LYS A 162 30.09 17.10 -7.67
C LYS A 162 30.96 15.87 -7.96
N SER A 163 31.96 15.66 -7.10
CA SER A 163 32.80 14.47 -7.16
C SER A 163 31.99 13.21 -6.91
N ARG A 164 32.43 12.06 -7.45
CA ARG A 164 31.74 10.77 -7.28
C ARG A 164 31.44 10.44 -5.83
N LYS A 165 32.39 10.75 -4.92
CA LYS A 165 32.26 10.53 -3.47
C LYS A 165 31.00 11.18 -2.88
N TYR A 166 30.76 12.46 -3.17
CA TYR A 166 29.62 13.18 -2.60
C TYR A 166 28.38 13.17 -3.49
N GLN A 167 28.52 12.82 -4.78
CA GLN A 167 27.41 12.79 -5.72
C GLN A 167 26.31 11.83 -5.26
N GLU A 168 26.66 10.66 -4.72
CA GLU A 168 25.67 9.73 -4.18
C GLU A 168 24.96 10.30 -2.95
N ILE A 169 25.70 10.82 -1.97
CA ILE A 169 25.17 11.46 -0.74
C ILE A 169 24.18 12.57 -1.11
N TYR A 170 24.60 13.51 -1.97
CA TYR A 170 23.75 14.61 -2.42
C TYR A 170 22.53 14.10 -3.21
N SER A 171 22.70 13.08 -4.05
CA SER A 171 21.59 12.51 -4.82
C SER A 171 20.54 11.88 -3.92
N LEU A 172 20.95 11.10 -2.92
CA LEU A 172 20.04 10.50 -1.94
C LEU A 172 19.27 11.56 -1.17
N ILE A 173 19.92 12.61 -0.68
CA ILE A 173 19.26 13.65 0.12
C ILE A 173 18.32 14.49 -0.75
N LEU A 174 18.81 14.99 -1.88
CA LEU A 174 18.07 15.93 -2.71
C LEU A 174 16.94 15.26 -3.50
N LEU A 175 17.13 14.05 -4.05
CA LEU A 175 16.08 13.37 -4.79
C LEU A 175 14.97 12.86 -3.86
N THR A 176 15.31 12.40 -2.64
CA THR A 176 14.30 12.05 -1.63
C THR A 176 13.50 13.28 -1.21
N SER A 177 14.17 14.41 -0.95
CA SER A 177 13.49 15.66 -0.63
C SER A 177 12.58 16.13 -1.77
N PHE A 178 13.07 16.05 -3.01
CA PHE A 178 12.32 16.46 -4.18
C PHE A 178 11.12 15.57 -4.44
N SER A 179 11.24 14.25 -4.20
CA SER A 179 10.11 13.31 -4.30
C SER A 179 8.96 13.67 -3.35
N SER A 180 9.30 14.10 -2.12
CA SER A 180 8.34 14.59 -1.13
C SER A 180 7.70 15.91 -1.59
N THR A 181 8.50 16.85 -2.11
CA THR A 181 8.02 18.12 -2.68
C THR A 181 7.05 17.91 -3.83
N ILE A 182 7.36 17.00 -4.75
CA ILE A 182 6.49 16.65 -5.89
C ILE A 182 5.13 16.19 -5.38
N ARG A 183 5.08 15.33 -4.36
CA ARG A 183 3.81 14.91 -3.74
C ARG A 183 3.08 16.10 -3.13
N LYS A 184 3.75 16.88 -2.27
CA LYS A 184 3.17 18.05 -1.59
C LYS A 184 2.71 19.15 -2.56
N CYS A 185 3.25 19.24 -3.77
CA CYS A 185 2.85 20.19 -4.81
C CYS A 185 1.82 19.62 -5.81
N SER A 186 1.53 18.33 -5.74
CA SER A 186 0.53 17.69 -6.62
C SER A 186 -0.89 17.97 -6.14
N LEU A 187 -1.84 17.97 -7.08
CA LEU A 187 -3.28 18.05 -6.83
C LEU A 187 -3.84 16.72 -6.30
N THR A 188 -3.02 15.91 -5.65
CA THR A 188 -3.44 14.66 -5.01
C THR A 188 -3.90 14.94 -3.58
N ARG A 189 -4.78 14.11 -3.04
CA ARG A 189 -5.13 14.18 -1.62
C ARG A 189 -3.95 13.72 -0.78
N ASN A 190 -3.16 14.66 -0.25
CA ASN A 190 -1.94 14.37 0.51
C ASN A 190 -2.14 13.53 1.79
N GLY A 191 -3.39 13.38 2.26
CA GLY A 191 -3.77 12.46 3.33
C GLY A 191 -3.85 10.99 2.90
N GLU A 192 -3.96 10.70 1.61
CA GLU A 192 -4.22 9.37 1.07
C GLU A 192 -3.01 8.83 0.26
N PHE A 193 -2.83 7.51 0.25
CA PHE A 193 -1.77 6.88 -0.55
C PHE A 193 -2.20 6.57 -1.98
N LYS A 194 -3.51 6.36 -2.19
CA LYS A 194 -4.10 6.19 -3.52
C LYS A 194 -4.09 7.52 -4.26
N LEU A 195 -3.93 7.44 -5.58
CA LEU A 195 -3.80 8.63 -6.42
C LEU A 195 -5.19 9.25 -6.74
N TYR A 196 -5.79 9.89 -5.74
CA TYR A 196 -7.04 10.63 -5.89
C TYR A 196 -6.77 12.12 -6.03
N ARG A 197 -7.39 12.72 -7.04
CA ARG A 197 -7.35 14.17 -7.23
C ARG A 197 -8.20 14.88 -6.17
N MET A 198 -7.74 16.07 -5.78
CA MET A 198 -8.51 17.02 -4.99
C MET A 198 -9.80 17.42 -5.73
N VAL A 199 -10.81 17.85 -4.98
CA VAL A 199 -12.02 18.44 -5.58
C VAL A 199 -11.75 19.88 -6.00
N GLU A 200 -12.50 20.41 -6.97
CA GLU A 200 -12.27 21.75 -7.54
C GLU A 200 -12.26 22.87 -6.49
N SER A 201 -13.07 22.76 -5.42
CA SER A 201 -13.08 23.72 -4.31
C SER A 201 -11.75 23.78 -3.55
N ASP A 202 -11.06 22.66 -3.42
CA ASP A 202 -9.78 22.56 -2.71
C ASP A 202 -8.64 23.00 -3.64
N ILE A 203 -8.72 22.63 -4.93
CA ILE A 203 -7.76 23.04 -5.96
C ILE A 203 -7.67 24.58 -6.02
N ALA A 204 -8.79 25.30 -5.94
CA ALA A 204 -8.80 26.76 -5.97
C ALA A 204 -7.93 27.39 -4.86
N LYS A 205 -7.95 26.79 -3.66
CA LYS A 205 -7.21 27.28 -2.47
C LYS A 205 -5.78 26.76 -2.39
N PHE A 206 -5.47 25.70 -3.13
CA PHE A 206 -4.19 25.00 -3.02
C PHE A 206 -3.09 25.64 -3.90
N ASN A 207 -2.25 26.49 -3.31
CA ASN A 207 -1.16 27.19 -4.01
C ASN A 207 0.18 26.98 -3.30
N PRO A 208 0.72 25.73 -3.29
CA PRO A 208 1.98 25.44 -2.62
C PRO A 208 3.17 26.12 -3.32
N ASN A 209 4.11 26.67 -2.56
CA ASN A 209 5.41 27.13 -3.05
C ASN A 209 6.39 25.94 -3.06
N ALA A 210 6.79 25.47 -4.24
CA ALA A 210 7.66 24.31 -4.35
C ALA A 210 9.08 24.55 -3.79
N PHE A 211 9.60 25.79 -3.83
CA PHE A 211 10.93 26.12 -3.32
C PHE A 211 10.98 26.04 -1.80
N GLU A 212 10.01 26.67 -1.14
CA GLU A 212 9.88 26.65 0.32
C GLU A 212 9.70 25.21 0.81
N ILE A 213 8.79 24.45 0.19
CA ILE A 213 8.54 23.05 0.55
C ILE A 213 9.80 22.20 0.36
N PHE A 214 10.55 22.43 -0.73
CA PHE A 214 11.78 21.70 -1.01
C PHE A 214 12.88 22.03 0.01
N SER A 215 13.14 23.31 0.26
CA SER A 215 14.12 23.76 1.26
C SER A 215 13.79 23.21 2.65
N ASN A 216 12.53 23.34 3.08
CA ASN A 216 12.08 22.80 4.37
C ASN A 216 12.25 21.27 4.46
N THR A 217 11.98 20.55 3.37
CA THR A 217 12.16 19.08 3.36
C THR A 217 13.64 18.70 3.40
N VAL A 218 14.53 19.43 2.70
CA VAL A 218 15.99 19.22 2.77
C VAL A 218 16.50 19.46 4.18
N ASN A 219 16.11 20.57 4.83
CA ASN A 219 16.54 20.90 6.18
C ASN A 219 16.07 19.86 7.20
N GLN A 220 14.78 19.49 7.18
CA GLN A 220 14.24 18.43 8.03
C GLN A 220 14.98 17.11 7.86
N LEU A 221 15.31 16.75 6.61
CA LEU A 221 16.07 15.55 6.31
C LEU A 221 17.51 15.63 6.85
N LEU A 222 18.18 16.77 6.68
CA LEU A 222 19.53 16.98 7.17
C LEU A 222 19.61 16.93 8.70
N ASP A 223 18.67 17.55 9.40
CA ASP A 223 18.59 17.53 10.86
C ASP A 223 18.48 16.09 11.37
N MET A 224 17.60 15.30 10.74
CA MET A 224 17.39 13.90 11.11
C MET A 224 18.61 13.04 10.81
N LEU A 225 19.23 13.21 9.63
CA LEU A 225 20.43 12.46 9.27
C LEU A 225 21.61 12.83 10.17
N ASN A 226 21.78 14.11 10.52
CA ASN A 226 22.83 14.56 11.44
C ASN A 226 22.64 13.92 12.82
N HIS A 227 21.42 13.97 13.35
CA HIS A 227 21.12 13.34 14.63
C HIS A 227 21.37 11.82 14.60
N THR A 228 20.95 11.12 13.54
CA THR A 228 21.23 9.67 13.44
C THR A 228 22.72 9.37 13.32
N ASN A 229 23.47 10.20 12.61
CA ASN A 229 24.92 10.08 12.45
C ASN A 229 25.65 10.16 13.80
N GLU A 230 25.19 11.03 14.71
CA GLU A 230 25.78 11.22 16.04
C GLU A 230 25.57 10.03 16.98
N ILE A 231 24.53 9.22 16.74
CA ILE A 231 24.21 8.08 17.62
C ILE A 231 24.84 6.77 17.14
N TYR A 232 25.25 6.64 15.88
CA TYR A 232 25.84 5.38 15.40
C TYR A 232 27.18 5.09 16.10
N GLU A 233 27.19 4.08 16.97
CA GLU A 233 28.36 3.67 17.74
C GLU A 233 29.35 2.83 16.91
N LYS A 234 28.84 2.11 15.90
CA LYS A 234 29.60 1.16 15.09
C LYS A 234 29.35 1.38 13.60
N LYS A 235 30.41 1.29 12.80
CA LYS A 235 30.29 1.24 11.34
C LYS A 235 29.72 -0.12 10.93
N THR A 236 28.60 -0.10 10.20
CA THR A 236 27.95 -1.29 9.66
C THR A 236 27.86 -1.22 8.14
N ILE A 237 27.66 -2.38 7.51
CA ILE A 237 27.32 -2.49 6.10
C ILE A 237 25.81 -2.30 5.95
N THR A 238 25.39 -1.54 4.95
CA THR A 238 23.98 -1.40 4.59
C THR A 238 23.82 -1.43 3.08
N GLU A 239 23.25 -2.52 2.56
CA GLU A 239 23.05 -2.73 1.14
C GLU A 239 21.57 -2.92 0.83
N ILE A 240 21.02 -1.99 0.05
CA ILE A 240 19.60 -2.00 -0.32
C ILE A 240 19.48 -1.93 -1.84
N THR A 241 18.88 -2.96 -2.44
CA THR A 241 18.90 -3.17 -3.89
C THR A 241 17.50 -3.27 -4.48
N LEU A 242 17.36 -2.86 -5.75
CA LEU A 242 16.12 -3.02 -6.50
C LEU A 242 16.02 -4.48 -6.99
N GLN A 243 15.36 -5.34 -6.23
CA GLN A 243 15.23 -6.77 -6.54
C GLN A 243 13.85 -7.30 -6.13
N ASN A 244 13.45 -8.40 -6.76
CA ASN A 244 12.25 -9.12 -6.38
C ASN A 244 12.55 -10.03 -5.19
N ALA A 245 11.76 -9.96 -4.13
CA ALA A 245 11.89 -10.83 -2.95
C ALA A 245 11.88 -12.34 -3.26
N LYS A 246 11.35 -12.73 -4.43
CA LYS A 246 11.34 -14.12 -4.90
C LYS A 246 12.70 -14.62 -5.39
N GLU A 247 13.63 -13.72 -5.66
CA GLU A 247 14.98 -14.00 -6.17
C GLU A 247 15.99 -13.03 -5.52
N LEU A 248 16.64 -13.48 -4.46
CA LEU A 248 17.59 -12.67 -3.67
C LEU A 248 19.03 -12.95 -4.13
N LEU A 249 19.33 -12.61 -5.40
CA LEU A 249 20.55 -13.03 -6.09
C LEU A 249 21.83 -12.41 -5.51
N ASN A 250 21.74 -11.27 -4.83
CA ASN A 250 22.89 -10.56 -4.27
C ASN A 250 23.20 -10.97 -2.81
N ILE A 251 22.52 -11.99 -2.29
CA ILE A 251 22.67 -12.44 -0.91
C ILE A 251 23.12 -13.90 -0.97
N ASP A 252 24.24 -14.20 -0.32
CA ASP A 252 24.75 -15.56 -0.23
C ASP A 252 23.79 -16.45 0.57
N ASP A 253 23.71 -17.73 0.19
CA ASP A 253 22.96 -18.72 0.96
C ASP A 253 23.59 -18.90 2.35
N GLU A 254 22.75 -19.19 3.35
CA GLU A 254 23.16 -19.38 4.75
C GLU A 254 24.07 -18.27 5.29
N SER A 255 23.81 -17.02 4.91
CA SER A 255 24.63 -15.86 5.29
C SER A 255 23.97 -14.92 6.29
N ILE A 256 22.64 -15.01 6.47
CA ILE A 256 21.83 -14.11 7.30
C ILE A 256 21.49 -14.75 8.66
N ASP A 257 21.56 -13.97 9.74
CA ASP A 257 21.21 -14.43 11.10
C ASP A 257 19.73 -14.15 11.44
N LEU A 258 19.21 -13.02 10.96
CA LEU A 258 17.84 -12.58 11.21
C LEU A 258 17.17 -12.09 9.92
N ILE A 259 16.00 -12.62 9.60
CA ILE A 259 15.12 -12.03 8.59
C ILE A 259 13.98 -11.34 9.32
N PHE A 260 13.81 -10.03 9.13
CA PHE A 260 12.70 -9.27 9.71
C PHE A 260 11.95 -8.57 8.60
N THR A 261 10.69 -8.93 8.39
CA THR A 261 9.95 -8.44 7.23
C THR A 261 8.44 -8.27 7.44
N SER A 262 7.84 -7.49 6.56
CA SER A 262 6.39 -7.26 6.45
C SER A 262 5.98 -7.32 4.98
N PRO A 263 5.57 -8.50 4.46
CA PRO A 263 5.19 -8.64 3.06
C PRO A 263 3.98 -7.76 2.68
N PRO A 264 3.84 -7.36 1.41
CA PRO A 264 2.69 -6.60 0.95
C PRO A 264 1.40 -7.41 1.09
N TYR A 265 0.29 -6.73 1.37
CA TYR A 265 -1.02 -7.38 1.44
C TYR A 265 -1.46 -7.85 0.06
N GLY A 266 -1.84 -9.13 -0.08
CA GLY A 266 -2.13 -9.82 -1.35
C GLY A 266 -3.30 -9.33 -2.21
N ASP A 267 -3.82 -8.14 -1.94
CA ASP A 267 -4.72 -7.41 -2.83
C ASP A 267 -4.21 -5.95 -2.96
N SER A 268 -3.04 -5.78 -3.57
CA SER A 268 -2.42 -4.47 -3.80
C SER A 268 -3.36 -3.51 -4.54
N LYS A 269 -4.23 -4.05 -5.40
CA LYS A 269 -5.25 -3.29 -6.15
C LYS A 269 -6.28 -2.60 -5.24
N THR A 270 -6.66 -3.22 -4.12
CA THR A 270 -7.69 -2.65 -3.22
C THR A 270 -7.13 -2.04 -1.93
N THR A 271 -5.94 -2.44 -1.48
CA THR A 271 -5.40 -2.05 -0.17
C THR A 271 -4.47 -0.85 -0.22
N VAL A 272 -3.26 -1.08 -0.70
CA VAL A 272 -2.14 -0.16 -0.64
C VAL A 272 -1.55 -0.17 -2.04
N ALA A 273 -1.79 0.90 -2.77
CA ALA A 273 -1.32 1.05 -4.13
C ALA A 273 0.08 1.68 -4.10
N TYR A 274 1.10 0.87 -3.87
CA TYR A 274 2.49 1.32 -3.77
C TYR A 274 2.97 1.92 -5.10
N GLY A 275 2.55 1.33 -6.23
CA GLY A 275 2.79 1.88 -7.57
C GLY A 275 2.12 3.23 -7.76
N GLN A 276 0.84 3.36 -7.40
CA GLN A 276 0.14 4.66 -7.46
C GLN A 276 0.78 5.72 -6.56
N PHE A 277 1.26 5.31 -5.39
CA PHE A 277 1.98 6.19 -4.47
C PHE A 277 3.28 6.72 -5.10
N SER A 278 4.06 5.86 -5.75
CA SER A 278 5.34 6.25 -6.35
C SER A 278 5.23 6.91 -7.72
N ARG A 279 4.08 6.78 -8.39
CA ARG A 279 3.91 7.16 -9.80
C ARG A 279 4.35 8.59 -10.11
N LEU A 280 3.78 9.60 -9.45
CA LEU A 280 4.10 11.00 -9.78
C LEU A 280 5.58 11.33 -9.51
N PRO A 281 6.15 11.01 -8.32
CA PRO A 281 7.59 11.17 -8.13
C PRO A 281 8.42 10.49 -9.21
N LEU A 282 8.19 9.20 -9.51
CA LEU A 282 8.99 8.46 -10.49
C LEU A 282 8.90 9.04 -11.92
N GLN A 283 7.75 9.59 -12.31
CA GLN A 283 7.61 10.30 -13.59
C GLN A 283 8.44 11.58 -13.67
N TRP A 284 8.69 12.24 -12.52
CA TRP A 284 9.49 13.45 -12.45
C TRP A 284 10.99 13.19 -12.29
N ILE A 285 11.41 12.16 -11.53
CA ILE A 285 12.82 11.98 -11.14
C ILE A 285 13.44 10.65 -11.56
N GLY A 286 12.70 9.78 -12.26
CA GLY A 286 13.19 8.45 -12.62
C GLY A 286 14.46 8.45 -13.49
N ASP A 287 14.64 9.49 -14.31
CA ASP A 287 15.86 9.70 -15.09
C ASP A 287 17.06 10.06 -14.21
N LEU A 288 16.88 10.96 -13.24
CA LEU A 288 17.93 11.36 -12.29
C LEU A 288 18.30 10.22 -11.34
N ILE A 289 17.31 9.49 -10.83
CA ILE A 289 17.53 8.30 -9.98
C ILE A 289 18.39 7.27 -10.73
N ARG A 290 18.03 6.92 -11.97
CA ARG A 290 18.80 5.97 -12.78
C ARG A 290 20.22 6.47 -13.03
N LYS A 291 20.34 7.75 -13.39
CA LYS A 291 21.62 8.38 -13.74
C LYS A 291 22.62 8.37 -12.58
N TYR A 292 22.18 8.84 -11.40
CA TYR A 292 23.07 9.11 -10.27
C TYR A 292 23.14 7.99 -9.23
N LEU A 293 22.07 7.19 -9.06
CA LEU A 293 21.99 6.17 -8.02
C LEU A 293 21.99 4.74 -8.56
N LYS A 294 21.95 4.58 -9.90
CA LYS A 294 21.89 3.29 -10.60
C LYS A 294 20.69 2.43 -10.16
N ILE A 295 19.61 3.07 -9.73
CA ILE A 295 18.34 2.41 -9.44
C ILE A 295 17.51 2.48 -10.71
N ASP A 296 17.21 1.33 -11.30
CA ASP A 296 16.39 1.28 -12.50
C ASP A 296 14.93 1.65 -12.22
N VAL A 297 14.28 2.23 -13.23
CA VAL A 297 12.85 2.55 -13.19
C VAL A 297 12.21 1.91 -14.41
N TYR A 298 11.85 0.63 -14.26
CA TYR A 298 11.26 -0.17 -15.33
C TYR A 298 9.78 0.14 -15.56
N SER A 299 9.07 0.52 -14.50
CA SER A 299 7.69 1.01 -14.58
C SER A 299 7.43 2.05 -13.50
N ASP A 300 6.54 3.00 -13.78
CA ASP A 300 5.98 3.93 -12.79
C ASP A 300 4.81 3.29 -12.01
N ASN A 301 4.51 2.01 -12.28
CA ASN A 301 3.47 1.22 -11.63
C ASN A 301 3.97 -0.19 -11.31
N CYS A 302 4.69 -0.34 -10.20
CA CYS A 302 5.20 -1.63 -9.74
C CYS A 302 4.09 -2.60 -9.30
N ASP A 303 2.85 -2.15 -9.06
CA ASP A 303 1.75 -2.97 -8.54
C ASP A 303 1.43 -4.20 -9.42
N GLU A 304 1.76 -4.16 -10.71
CA GLU A 304 1.59 -5.32 -11.63
C GLU A 304 2.60 -6.44 -11.40
N TYR A 305 3.73 -6.15 -10.76
CA TYR A 305 4.86 -7.05 -10.54
C TYR A 305 5.01 -7.49 -9.07
N LEU A 306 4.27 -6.87 -8.15
CA LEU A 306 4.21 -7.30 -6.74
C LEU A 306 3.59 -8.70 -6.60
N LEU A 307 3.66 -9.28 -5.40
CA LEU A 307 3.04 -10.58 -5.10
C LEU A 307 1.57 -10.61 -5.51
N GLY A 308 1.15 -11.63 -6.26
CA GLY A 308 -0.20 -11.77 -6.83
C GLY A 308 -0.48 -10.85 -8.03
N GLY A 309 0.50 -10.06 -8.46
CA GLY A 309 0.43 -9.20 -9.63
C GLY A 309 0.32 -9.99 -10.93
N LYS A 310 -0.29 -9.39 -11.96
CA LYS A 310 -0.49 -10.05 -13.27
C LYS A 310 0.82 -10.45 -13.95
N LYS A 311 1.91 -9.78 -13.61
CA LYS A 311 3.25 -9.97 -14.18
C LYS A 311 4.25 -10.40 -13.09
N SER A 312 3.77 -10.98 -11.99
CA SER A 312 4.65 -11.34 -10.89
C SER A 312 5.74 -12.32 -11.31
N GLY A 313 5.47 -13.23 -12.25
CA GLY A 313 6.45 -14.09 -12.93
C GLY A 313 7.07 -15.15 -12.01
N ILE A 314 7.02 -16.43 -12.40
CA ILE A 314 7.34 -17.67 -11.65
C ILE A 314 6.05 -18.40 -11.27
N PHE A 315 5.92 -19.63 -11.79
CA PHE A 315 4.82 -20.53 -11.52
C PHE A 315 5.33 -21.65 -10.64
N LEU A 316 4.91 -21.65 -9.37
CA LEU A 316 4.98 -22.85 -8.54
C LEU A 316 3.77 -23.72 -8.82
N ASP A 317 3.93 -25.03 -8.63
CA ASP A 317 2.79 -25.94 -8.68
C ASP A 317 1.82 -25.59 -7.54
N LYS A 318 0.60 -25.27 -7.93
CA LYS A 318 -0.45 -24.86 -7.01
C LYS A 318 -0.75 -25.93 -5.96
N GLU A 319 -0.81 -27.20 -6.37
CA GLU A 319 -1.17 -28.28 -5.46
C GLU A 319 -0.10 -28.47 -4.39
N ILE A 320 1.18 -28.31 -4.74
CA ILE A 320 2.28 -28.39 -3.77
C ILE A 320 2.13 -27.29 -2.70
N VAL A 321 1.91 -26.04 -3.13
CA VAL A 321 1.83 -24.89 -2.21
C VAL A 321 0.57 -24.93 -1.35
N VAL A 322 -0.57 -25.31 -1.92
CA VAL A 322 -1.83 -25.39 -1.18
C VAL A 322 -1.81 -26.56 -0.21
N ASN A 323 -1.29 -27.73 -0.61
CA ASN A 323 -1.26 -28.89 0.28
C ASN A 323 -0.18 -28.82 1.37
N SER A 324 0.78 -27.90 1.28
CA SER A 324 1.75 -27.66 2.36
C SER A 324 1.19 -26.83 3.51
N SER A 325 -0.04 -26.31 3.41
CA SER A 325 -0.74 -25.61 4.49
C SER A 325 -2.21 -26.03 4.54
N GLU A 326 -2.60 -26.70 5.63
CA GLU A 326 -3.99 -27.09 5.88
C GLU A 326 -4.90 -25.85 6.00
N THR A 327 -4.39 -24.75 6.55
CA THR A 327 -5.09 -23.47 6.62
C THR A 327 -5.35 -22.89 5.23
N LEU A 328 -4.36 -22.90 4.33
CA LEU A 328 -4.51 -22.43 2.94
C LEU A 328 -5.45 -23.34 2.14
N LYS A 329 -5.38 -24.65 2.35
CA LYS A 329 -6.28 -25.62 1.73
C LYS A 329 -7.75 -25.39 2.13
N LYS A 330 -8.01 -25.19 3.42
CA LYS A 330 -9.35 -24.84 3.92
C LYS A 330 -9.83 -23.51 3.34
N LEU A 331 -8.95 -22.51 3.27
CA LEU A 331 -9.26 -21.22 2.66
C LEU A 331 -9.66 -21.37 1.19
N GLU A 332 -8.91 -22.14 0.40
CA GLU A 332 -9.26 -22.39 -1.01
C GLU A 332 -10.63 -23.05 -1.16
N LEU A 333 -10.91 -24.09 -0.36
CA LEU A 333 -12.20 -24.78 -0.39
C LEU A 333 -13.35 -23.84 -0.03
N GLN A 334 -13.17 -23.03 1.02
CA GLN A 334 -14.16 -22.04 1.44
C GLN A 334 -14.40 -20.99 0.34
N MET A 335 -13.34 -20.43 -0.24
CA MET A 335 -13.48 -19.44 -1.31
C MET A 335 -14.18 -20.03 -2.54
N THR A 336 -13.83 -21.27 -2.92
CA THR A 336 -14.44 -21.96 -4.07
C THR A 336 -15.93 -22.18 -3.84
N LYS A 337 -16.32 -22.60 -2.63
CA LYS A 337 -17.71 -22.75 -2.24
C LYS A 337 -18.47 -21.43 -2.31
N THR A 338 -17.97 -20.38 -1.66
CA THR A 338 -18.61 -19.04 -1.66
C THR A 338 -18.79 -18.51 -3.09
N ILE A 339 -17.79 -18.68 -3.96
CA ILE A 339 -17.92 -18.28 -5.38
C ILE A 339 -18.99 -19.07 -6.11
N ASN A 340 -19.04 -20.40 -5.93
CA ASN A 340 -20.03 -21.22 -6.61
C ASN A 340 -21.45 -20.85 -6.18
N ASP A 341 -21.67 -20.61 -4.89
CA ASP A 341 -22.97 -20.18 -4.35
C ASP A 341 -23.39 -18.80 -4.91
N GLU A 342 -22.48 -17.81 -4.91
CA GLU A 342 -22.77 -16.48 -5.44
C GLU A 342 -22.93 -16.49 -6.98
N LEU A 343 -22.18 -17.33 -7.71
CA LEU A 343 -22.37 -17.51 -9.15
C LEU A 343 -23.75 -18.08 -9.45
N SER A 344 -24.22 -19.04 -8.64
CA SER A 344 -25.56 -19.60 -8.75
C SER A 344 -26.63 -18.51 -8.56
N ARG A 345 -26.52 -17.72 -7.49
CA ARG A 345 -27.41 -16.58 -7.22
C ARG A 345 -27.44 -15.55 -8.35
N LEU A 346 -26.27 -15.18 -8.87
CA LEU A 346 -26.17 -14.22 -9.98
C LEU A 346 -26.73 -14.77 -11.29
N LYS A 347 -26.54 -16.06 -11.58
CA LYS A 347 -27.14 -16.72 -12.76
C LYS A 347 -28.66 -16.79 -12.65
N GLN A 348 -29.20 -17.11 -11.48
CA GLN A 348 -30.65 -17.05 -11.22
C GLN A 348 -31.20 -15.63 -11.39
N ALA A 349 -30.52 -14.63 -10.81
CA ALA A 349 -30.89 -13.23 -10.99
C ALA A 349 -30.85 -12.80 -12.46
N LYS A 350 -29.85 -13.26 -13.24
CA LYS A 350 -29.78 -13.00 -14.69
C LYS A 350 -30.99 -13.58 -15.43
N LEU A 351 -31.41 -14.81 -15.10
CA LEU A 351 -32.58 -15.45 -15.69
C LEU A 351 -33.89 -14.74 -15.31
N GLN A 352 -34.06 -14.37 -14.05
CA GLN A 352 -35.22 -13.58 -13.62
C GLN A 352 -35.25 -12.19 -14.25
N LEU A 353 -34.09 -11.58 -14.50
CA LEU A 353 -34.01 -10.31 -15.19
C LEU A 353 -34.49 -10.40 -16.64
N SER A 354 -34.33 -11.53 -17.34
CA SER A 354 -34.94 -11.72 -18.67
C SER A 354 -36.47 -11.75 -18.59
N PHE A 355 -37.04 -12.44 -17.59
CA PHE A 355 -38.51 -12.43 -17.39
C PHE A 355 -39.03 -11.04 -17.00
N ILE A 356 -38.30 -10.29 -16.18
CA ILE A 356 -38.65 -8.90 -15.82
C ILE A 356 -38.66 -8.01 -17.07
N LYS A 357 -37.69 -8.16 -17.98
CA LYS A 357 -37.66 -7.41 -19.24
C LYS A 357 -38.89 -7.70 -20.11
N GLU A 358 -39.29 -8.96 -20.19
CA GLU A 358 -40.50 -9.35 -20.91
C GLU A 358 -41.76 -8.73 -20.27
N LYS A 359 -41.89 -8.80 -18.95
CA LYS A 359 -43.00 -8.15 -18.22
C LYS A 359 -43.03 -6.64 -18.38
N ILE A 360 -41.86 -5.99 -18.46
CA ILE A 360 -41.77 -4.54 -18.75
C ILE A 360 -42.30 -4.24 -20.15
N ASN A 361 -41.90 -5.00 -21.16
CA ASN A 361 -42.38 -4.83 -22.53
C ASN A 361 -43.90 -4.99 -22.64
N ASN A 362 -44.46 -5.89 -21.84
CA ASN A 362 -45.91 -6.15 -21.77
C ASN A 362 -46.66 -5.23 -20.78
N ASN A 363 -45.99 -4.21 -20.20
CA ASN A 363 -46.53 -3.33 -19.14
C ASN A 363 -47.12 -4.09 -17.92
N ALA A 364 -46.66 -5.32 -17.67
CA ALA A 364 -47.18 -6.24 -16.66
C ALA A 364 -46.31 -6.30 -15.38
N LEU A 365 -45.23 -5.52 -15.29
CA LEU A 365 -44.32 -5.54 -14.14
C LEU A 365 -45.04 -5.23 -12.83
N THR A 366 -44.80 -6.06 -11.81
CA THR A 366 -45.26 -5.87 -10.43
C THR A 366 -44.09 -5.64 -9.48
N LEU A 367 -44.38 -5.13 -8.28
CA LEU A 367 -43.37 -5.04 -7.22
C LEU A 367 -42.87 -6.43 -6.79
N GLU A 368 -43.77 -7.41 -6.77
CA GLU A 368 -43.47 -8.79 -6.39
C GLU A 368 -42.42 -9.42 -7.33
N ASP A 369 -42.50 -9.13 -8.64
CA ASP A 369 -41.50 -9.54 -9.62
C ASP A 369 -40.09 -9.05 -9.28
N LEU A 370 -39.98 -7.88 -8.64
CA LEU A 370 -38.71 -7.31 -8.21
C LEU A 370 -38.26 -7.90 -6.86
N SER A 371 -39.17 -8.06 -5.89
CA SER A 371 -38.84 -8.57 -4.55
C SER A 371 -38.59 -10.08 -4.50
N ASN A 372 -39.08 -10.84 -5.48
CA ASN A 372 -38.86 -12.29 -5.58
C ASN A 372 -37.40 -12.69 -5.81
N ASN A 373 -36.53 -11.72 -6.12
CA ASN A 373 -35.08 -11.92 -6.13
C ASN A 373 -34.39 -10.81 -5.37
N ASN A 374 -33.78 -11.15 -4.23
CA ASN A 374 -33.12 -10.16 -3.40
C ASN A 374 -31.98 -9.43 -4.12
N VAL A 375 -31.20 -10.10 -4.97
CA VAL A 375 -30.12 -9.48 -5.75
C VAL A 375 -30.66 -8.43 -6.72
N ILE A 376 -31.75 -8.72 -7.42
CA ILE A 376 -32.38 -7.75 -8.32
C ILE A 376 -32.95 -6.59 -7.53
N TYR A 377 -33.69 -6.87 -6.46
CA TYR A 377 -34.30 -5.86 -5.59
C TYR A 377 -33.25 -4.87 -5.05
N GLU A 378 -32.17 -5.38 -4.46
CA GLU A 378 -31.07 -4.57 -3.93
C GLU A 378 -30.37 -3.75 -5.03
N LEU A 379 -30.17 -4.32 -6.22
CA LEU A 379 -29.56 -3.59 -7.32
C LEU A 379 -30.48 -2.50 -7.87
N VAL A 380 -31.79 -2.72 -7.96
CA VAL A 380 -32.76 -1.67 -8.32
C VAL A 380 -32.74 -0.57 -7.27
N TRP A 381 -32.83 -0.96 -6.01
CA TRP A 381 -32.79 -0.07 -4.85
C TRP A 381 -31.56 0.85 -4.89
N GLU A 382 -30.36 0.27 -4.98
CA GLU A 382 -29.10 1.01 -5.02
C GLU A 382 -28.99 1.92 -6.26
N ARG A 383 -29.48 1.48 -7.43
CA ARG A 383 -29.45 2.32 -8.63
C ARG A 383 -30.36 3.54 -8.51
N LEU A 384 -31.54 3.37 -7.92
CA LEU A 384 -32.42 4.50 -7.63
C LEU A 384 -31.80 5.43 -6.59
N ARG A 385 -31.24 4.87 -5.51
CA ARG A 385 -30.60 5.64 -4.43
C ARG A 385 -29.44 6.49 -4.95
N LEU A 386 -28.57 5.91 -5.77
CA LEU A 386 -27.44 6.63 -6.38
C LEU A 386 -27.89 7.73 -7.35
N ASN A 387 -28.96 7.51 -8.11
CA ASN A 387 -29.50 8.52 -9.01
C ASN A 387 -30.11 9.70 -8.21
N THR A 388 -30.84 9.40 -7.14
CA THR A 388 -31.37 10.41 -6.21
C THR A 388 -30.24 11.19 -5.54
N LEU A 389 -29.23 10.49 -5.02
CA LEU A 389 -28.06 11.10 -4.39
C LEU A 389 -27.33 12.08 -5.33
N ARG A 390 -27.18 11.73 -6.62
CA ARG A 390 -26.58 12.63 -7.61
C ARG A 390 -27.40 13.90 -7.82
N LYS A 391 -28.73 13.79 -7.86
CA LYS A 391 -29.63 14.95 -7.99
C LYS A 391 -29.54 15.87 -6.76
N ILE A 392 -29.55 15.31 -5.56
CA ILE A 392 -29.42 16.07 -4.31
C ILE A 392 -28.06 16.79 -4.28
N ASN A 393 -26.97 16.08 -4.56
CA ASN A 393 -25.64 16.66 -4.56
C ASN A 393 -25.47 17.78 -5.61
N SER A 394 -26.18 17.71 -6.74
CA SER A 394 -26.12 18.76 -7.77
C SER A 394 -26.72 20.09 -7.33
N ARG A 395 -27.56 20.11 -6.29
CA ARG A 395 -28.17 21.33 -5.73
C ARG A 395 -27.29 22.03 -4.69
N ALA A 396 -26.26 21.35 -4.18
CA ALA A 396 -25.35 21.86 -3.14
C ALA A 396 -26.04 22.32 -1.83
N GLU A 397 -27.27 21.87 -1.56
CA GLU A 397 -28.09 22.27 -0.40
C GLU A 397 -27.78 21.49 0.89
N HIS A 398 -27.11 20.33 0.78
CA HIS A 398 -26.90 19.41 1.89
C HIS A 398 -25.46 18.94 1.99
N SER A 399 -25.02 18.60 3.22
CA SER A 399 -23.76 17.89 3.41
C SER A 399 -23.82 16.50 2.76
N LYS A 400 -22.66 15.91 2.43
CA LYS A 400 -22.59 14.56 1.83
C LYS A 400 -23.28 13.49 2.69
N GLN A 401 -23.25 13.63 4.02
CA GLN A 401 -23.87 12.68 4.93
C GLN A 401 -25.39 12.84 4.96
N GLN A 402 -25.88 14.08 5.01
CA GLN A 402 -27.31 14.39 4.91
C GLN A 402 -27.88 13.93 3.55
N ALA A 403 -27.18 14.19 2.45
CA ALA A 403 -27.61 13.77 1.12
C ALA A 403 -27.76 12.25 1.00
N LYS A 404 -26.88 11.47 1.66
CA LYS A 404 -26.99 9.99 1.72
C LYS A 404 -28.26 9.55 2.45
N ILE A 405 -28.55 10.15 3.61
CA ILE A 405 -29.74 9.82 4.42
C ILE A 405 -31.01 10.14 3.62
N ILE A 406 -31.13 11.37 3.12
CA ILE A 406 -32.29 11.83 2.33
C ILE A 406 -32.49 10.94 1.10
N SER A 407 -31.42 10.60 0.39
CA SER A 407 -31.53 9.72 -0.78
C SER A 407 -32.11 8.35 -0.44
N SER A 408 -31.75 7.79 0.72
CA SER A 408 -32.23 6.48 1.15
C SER A 408 -33.71 6.54 1.54
N GLU A 409 -34.11 7.55 2.30
CA GLU A 409 -35.50 7.76 2.69
C GLU A 409 -36.43 8.00 1.48
N GLU A 410 -35.95 8.76 0.48
CA GLU A 410 -36.71 9.01 -0.74
C GLU A 410 -37.00 7.73 -1.52
N VAL A 411 -35.99 6.86 -1.66
CA VAL A 411 -36.24 5.57 -2.31
C VAL A 411 -37.15 4.71 -1.43
N SER A 412 -37.12 4.83 -0.10
CA SER A 412 -37.98 4.02 0.79
C SER A 412 -39.44 4.38 0.54
N ARG A 413 -39.71 5.69 0.50
CA ARG A 413 -41.03 6.23 0.13
C ARG A 413 -41.46 5.81 -1.28
N PHE A 414 -40.52 5.71 -2.23
CA PHE A 414 -40.80 5.21 -3.58
C PHE A 414 -41.32 3.77 -3.55
N PHE A 415 -40.67 2.86 -2.83
CA PHE A 415 -41.10 1.46 -2.73
C PHE A 415 -42.35 1.28 -1.86
N SER A 416 -42.47 1.98 -0.73
CA SER A 416 -43.68 1.92 0.12
C SER A 416 -44.93 2.39 -0.62
N SER A 417 -44.79 3.31 -1.57
CA SER A 417 -45.90 3.81 -2.38
C SER A 417 -45.96 3.24 -3.79
N TYR A 418 -45.25 2.12 -4.06
CA TYR A 418 -45.08 1.58 -5.41
C TYR A 418 -46.41 1.29 -6.11
N ASN A 419 -47.34 0.67 -5.39
CA ASN A 419 -48.65 0.22 -5.87
C ASN A 419 -49.82 1.08 -5.35
N SER A 420 -49.58 2.31 -4.87
CA SER A 420 -50.65 3.08 -4.20
C SER A 420 -51.85 3.40 -5.11
N CYS A 421 -51.65 3.47 -6.43
CA CYS A 421 -52.72 3.50 -7.43
C CYS A 421 -52.19 3.08 -8.82
N PRO A 422 -53.05 2.72 -9.79
CA PRO A 422 -52.62 2.26 -11.12
C PRO A 422 -51.72 3.26 -11.86
N ARG A 423 -52.03 4.56 -11.78
CA ARG A 423 -51.24 5.63 -12.40
C ARG A 423 -49.84 5.74 -11.79
N LYS A 424 -49.72 5.54 -10.47
CA LYS A 424 -48.42 5.59 -9.77
C LYS A 424 -47.59 4.34 -10.07
N LYS A 425 -48.22 3.15 -10.09
CA LYS A 425 -47.60 1.90 -10.53
C LYS A 425 -46.98 2.05 -11.92
N TYR A 426 -47.74 2.54 -12.90
CA TYR A 426 -47.23 2.76 -14.26
C TYR A 426 -46.01 3.70 -14.28
N ARG A 427 -46.05 4.83 -13.55
CA ARG A 427 -44.92 5.77 -13.46
C ARG A 427 -43.69 5.13 -12.80
N ASN A 428 -43.89 4.38 -11.72
CA ASN A 428 -42.82 3.70 -11.00
C ASN A 428 -42.18 2.60 -11.84
N ASN A 429 -42.98 1.84 -12.61
CA ASN A 429 -42.48 0.87 -13.59
C ASN A 429 -41.54 1.54 -14.61
N LYS A 430 -41.92 2.73 -15.14
CA LYS A 430 -41.04 3.50 -16.05
C LYS A 430 -39.76 4.01 -15.40
N VAL A 431 -39.76 4.28 -14.09
CA VAL A 431 -38.56 4.64 -13.34
C VAL A 431 -37.64 3.41 -13.17
N VAL A 432 -38.20 2.26 -12.80
CA VAL A 432 -37.45 0.99 -12.66
C VAL A 432 -36.89 0.53 -14.00
N GLU A 433 -37.67 0.58 -15.08
CA GLU A 433 -37.26 0.20 -16.44
C GLU A 433 -35.93 0.85 -16.85
N LYS A 434 -35.74 2.14 -16.54
CA LYS A 434 -34.50 2.88 -16.83
C LYS A 434 -33.27 2.35 -16.09
N THR A 435 -33.44 1.59 -15.00
CA THR A 435 -32.33 1.02 -14.23
C THR A 435 -31.88 -0.35 -14.77
N ILE A 436 -32.76 -1.08 -15.44
CA ILE A 436 -32.57 -2.48 -15.86
C ILE A 436 -31.32 -2.71 -16.73
N PRO A 437 -30.98 -1.84 -17.72
CA PRO A 437 -29.76 -2.04 -18.52
C PRO A 437 -28.50 -2.04 -17.66
N SER A 438 -28.38 -1.08 -16.73
CA SER A 438 -27.22 -0.96 -15.84
C SER A 438 -27.14 -2.13 -14.84
N ILE A 439 -28.28 -2.65 -14.38
CA ILE A 439 -28.36 -3.84 -13.53
C ILE A 439 -27.89 -5.08 -14.29
N THR A 440 -28.36 -5.25 -15.54
CA THR A 440 -27.94 -6.35 -16.43
C THR A 440 -26.41 -6.35 -16.58
N GLU A 441 -25.83 -5.20 -16.91
CA GLU A 441 -24.39 -5.05 -17.07
C GLU A 441 -23.65 -5.35 -15.75
N THR A 442 -24.20 -4.91 -14.61
CA THR A 442 -23.61 -5.15 -13.28
C THR A 442 -23.55 -6.64 -12.96
N ILE A 443 -24.65 -7.37 -13.15
CA ILE A 443 -24.71 -8.82 -12.91
C ILE A 443 -23.73 -9.54 -13.84
N GLN A 444 -23.73 -9.22 -15.14
CA GLN A 444 -22.83 -9.86 -16.11
C GLN A 444 -21.35 -9.62 -15.77
N ARG A 445 -21.00 -8.39 -15.37
CA ARG A 445 -19.65 -8.06 -14.90
C ARG A 445 -19.26 -8.86 -13.67
N LYS A 446 -20.15 -8.98 -12.67
CA LYS A 446 -19.89 -9.77 -11.46
C LYS A 446 -19.62 -11.24 -11.80
N ILE A 447 -20.47 -11.85 -12.62
CA ILE A 447 -20.29 -13.24 -13.10
C ILE A 447 -18.92 -13.45 -13.74
N ASN A 448 -18.48 -12.51 -14.59
CA ASN A 448 -17.20 -12.63 -15.31
C ASN A 448 -15.97 -12.35 -14.42
N ALA A 449 -16.12 -11.54 -13.38
CA ALA A 449 -15.01 -11.11 -12.52
C ALA A 449 -14.75 -12.08 -11.37
N MET A 450 -15.77 -12.76 -10.86
CA MET A 450 -15.69 -13.51 -9.62
C MET A 450 -14.70 -14.68 -9.67
N PRO A 451 -14.69 -15.57 -10.69
CA PRO A 451 -13.74 -16.68 -10.75
C PRO A 451 -12.27 -16.22 -10.72
N LYS A 452 -11.99 -15.08 -11.35
CA LYS A 452 -10.63 -14.51 -11.42
C LYS A 452 -10.10 -14.14 -10.03
N ARG A 453 -10.99 -13.87 -9.07
CA ARG A 453 -10.61 -13.39 -7.75
C ARG A 453 -9.94 -14.47 -6.89
N VAL A 454 -10.42 -15.71 -6.95
CA VAL A 454 -9.74 -16.83 -6.28
C VAL A 454 -8.37 -17.04 -6.90
N THR A 455 -8.27 -17.03 -8.22
CA THR A 455 -6.97 -17.14 -8.90
C THR A 455 -6.00 -16.04 -8.46
N GLU A 456 -6.45 -14.79 -8.35
CA GLU A 456 -5.60 -13.68 -7.87
C GLU A 456 -5.11 -13.91 -6.43
N ILE A 457 -5.96 -14.39 -5.53
CA ILE A 457 -5.60 -14.69 -4.13
C ILE A 457 -4.64 -15.87 -4.05
N ILE A 458 -4.89 -16.95 -4.79
CA ILE A 458 -4.01 -18.13 -4.82
C ILE A 458 -2.64 -17.75 -5.40
N ASN A 459 -2.60 -16.99 -6.50
CA ASN A 459 -1.34 -16.54 -7.09
C ASN A 459 -0.49 -15.72 -6.09
N PHE A 460 -1.13 -14.91 -5.24
CA PHE A 460 -0.41 -14.24 -4.16
C PHE A 460 0.27 -15.23 -3.21
N PHE A 461 -0.41 -16.32 -2.82
CA PHE A 461 0.21 -17.34 -1.96
C PHE A 461 1.31 -18.13 -2.67
N LEU A 462 1.19 -18.38 -3.98
CA LEU A 462 2.28 -18.99 -4.75
C LEU A 462 3.53 -18.10 -4.74
N ASP A 463 3.34 -16.80 -4.99
CA ASP A 463 4.42 -15.83 -4.96
C ASP A 463 5.02 -15.71 -3.55
N LEU A 464 4.19 -15.64 -2.51
CA LEU A 464 4.63 -15.54 -1.13
C LEU A 464 5.39 -16.79 -0.68
N TYR A 465 4.92 -17.99 -1.04
CA TYR A 465 5.62 -19.24 -0.73
C TYR A 465 6.99 -19.31 -1.42
N LYS A 466 7.12 -18.75 -2.64
CA LYS A 466 8.43 -18.61 -3.29
C LYS A 466 9.38 -17.72 -2.48
N VAL A 467 8.89 -16.65 -1.86
CA VAL A 467 9.69 -15.81 -0.94
C VAL A 467 10.04 -16.58 0.33
N VAL A 468 9.13 -17.40 0.87
CA VAL A 468 9.43 -18.27 2.02
C VAL A 468 10.57 -19.24 1.70
N ILE A 469 10.53 -19.89 0.53
CA ILE A 469 11.63 -20.74 0.06
C ILE A 469 12.94 -19.95 -0.07
N GLU A 470 12.86 -18.75 -0.66
CA GLU A 470 14.07 -17.96 -0.91
C GLU A 470 14.70 -17.44 0.40
N THR A 471 13.87 -16.99 1.35
CA THR A 471 14.32 -16.57 2.69
C THR A 471 14.88 -17.74 3.52
N ASP A 472 14.30 -18.94 3.42
CA ASP A 472 14.86 -20.14 4.04
C ASP A 472 16.30 -20.41 3.57
N LYS A 473 16.56 -20.32 2.26
CA LYS A 473 17.93 -20.52 1.72
C LYS A 473 18.95 -19.51 2.25
N LYS A 474 18.56 -18.25 2.43
CA LYS A 474 19.48 -17.19 2.88
C LYS A 474 19.76 -17.25 4.38
N LEU A 475 18.86 -17.85 5.15
CA LEU A 475 18.95 -17.91 6.60
C LEU A 475 19.87 -19.05 7.07
N LYS A 476 20.80 -18.71 7.96
CA LYS A 476 21.64 -19.68 8.67
C LYS A 476 20.80 -20.64 9.51
N LEU A 477 21.33 -21.83 9.70
CA LEU A 477 20.87 -22.73 10.75
C LEU A 477 20.97 -22.04 12.13
N GLY A 478 19.90 -22.13 12.92
CA GLY A 478 19.78 -21.43 14.20
C GLY A 478 19.32 -19.97 14.06
N GLY A 479 19.26 -19.44 12.84
CA GLY A 479 18.76 -18.10 12.54
C GLY A 479 17.26 -17.98 12.74
N HIS A 480 16.78 -16.73 12.81
CA HIS A 480 15.38 -16.40 13.09
C HIS A 480 14.71 -15.71 11.92
N GLN A 481 13.41 -15.95 11.73
CA GLN A 481 12.57 -15.12 10.88
C GLN A 481 11.44 -14.49 11.70
N VAL A 482 11.26 -13.18 11.51
CA VAL A 482 10.19 -12.36 12.09
C VAL A 482 9.32 -11.86 10.95
N TRP A 483 8.08 -12.33 10.90
CA TRP A 483 7.10 -11.97 9.88
C TRP A 483 5.95 -11.20 10.50
N VAL A 484 5.84 -9.92 10.16
CA VAL A 484 4.72 -9.06 10.55
C VAL A 484 3.66 -9.10 9.46
N VAL A 485 2.54 -9.72 9.74
CA VAL A 485 1.43 -9.93 8.79
C VAL A 485 0.11 -9.50 9.41
N GLY A 486 -0.89 -9.20 8.57
CA GLY A 486 -2.24 -8.95 9.04
C GLY A 486 -3.23 -9.91 8.40
N HIS A 487 -4.27 -10.29 9.14
CA HIS A 487 -5.34 -11.15 8.64
C HIS A 487 -6.29 -10.40 7.71
N ARG A 488 -6.59 -10.95 6.54
CA ARG A 488 -7.33 -10.24 5.49
C ARG A 488 -8.74 -10.74 5.33
N THR A 489 -9.73 -9.87 5.17
CA THR A 489 -11.04 -10.29 4.64
C THR A 489 -11.01 -10.29 3.11
N VAL A 490 -11.20 -11.47 2.51
CA VAL A 490 -11.40 -11.67 1.07
C VAL A 490 -12.84 -12.10 0.80
N LEU A 491 -13.31 -11.88 -0.43
CA LEU A 491 -14.68 -12.20 -0.82
C LEU A 491 -15.76 -11.65 0.14
N GLY A 492 -15.51 -10.49 0.77
CA GLY A 492 -16.48 -9.82 1.63
C GLY A 492 -16.58 -10.37 3.05
N GLU A 493 -16.40 -11.68 3.23
CA GLU A 493 -16.70 -12.37 4.49
C GLU A 493 -15.61 -13.34 4.98
N ILE A 494 -14.68 -13.74 4.11
CA ILE A 494 -13.72 -14.82 4.44
C ILE A 494 -12.46 -14.21 5.03
N ASN A 495 -12.15 -14.54 6.29
CA ASN A 495 -10.90 -14.14 6.92
C ASN A 495 -9.75 -15.06 6.52
N VAL A 496 -8.66 -14.47 6.05
CA VAL A 496 -7.40 -15.11 5.67
C VAL A 496 -6.45 -15.05 6.84
N ASN A 497 -6.19 -16.20 7.44
CA ASN A 497 -5.25 -16.36 8.54
C ASN A 497 -3.82 -16.48 8.02
N MET A 498 -3.21 -15.32 7.73
CA MET A 498 -1.85 -15.23 7.18
C MET A 498 -0.80 -15.86 8.11
N ARG A 499 -0.96 -15.70 9.43
CA ARG A 499 -0.01 -16.20 10.42
C ARG A 499 0.06 -17.73 10.37
N ASP A 500 -1.09 -18.39 10.42
CA ASP A 500 -1.12 -19.86 10.52
C ASP A 500 -0.66 -20.52 9.21
N ILE A 501 -0.96 -19.90 8.05
CA ILE A 501 -0.41 -20.35 6.76
C ILE A 501 1.13 -20.30 6.76
N LEU A 502 1.72 -19.17 7.17
CA LEU A 502 3.18 -19.03 7.26
C LEU A 502 3.78 -20.03 8.26
N LYS A 503 3.16 -20.19 9.43
CA LYS A 503 3.59 -21.14 10.47
C LYS A 503 3.61 -22.57 9.94
N GLU A 504 2.55 -23.02 9.27
CA GLU A 504 2.48 -24.37 8.70
C GLU A 504 3.57 -24.60 7.64
N TRP A 505 3.81 -23.62 6.77
CA TRP A 505 4.91 -23.68 5.80
C TRP A 505 6.28 -23.76 6.47
N PHE A 506 6.57 -22.90 7.45
CA PHE A 506 7.84 -22.93 8.17
C PHE A 506 8.04 -24.25 8.93
N ASN A 507 7.00 -24.75 9.60
CA ASN A 507 7.07 -26.06 10.28
C ASN A 507 7.42 -27.18 9.30
N SER A 508 6.81 -27.18 8.10
CA SER A 508 7.12 -28.18 7.07
C SER A 508 8.59 -28.13 6.61
N MET A 509 9.22 -26.95 6.71
CA MET A 509 10.63 -26.70 6.38
C MET A 509 11.59 -26.98 7.55
N GLY A 510 11.11 -27.37 8.73
CA GLY A 510 11.96 -27.69 9.89
C GLY A 510 12.22 -26.49 10.82
N TYR A 511 11.34 -25.49 10.80
CA TYR A 511 11.36 -24.42 11.78
C TYR A 511 10.53 -24.76 13.01
N ASN A 512 10.92 -24.21 14.16
CA ASN A 512 10.11 -24.18 15.36
C ASN A 512 9.58 -22.77 15.60
N GLU A 513 8.33 -22.67 16.07
CA GLU A 513 7.77 -21.41 16.56
C GLU A 513 8.47 -21.01 17.86
N VAL A 514 8.97 -19.78 17.89
CA VAL A 514 9.54 -19.16 19.09
C VAL A 514 8.42 -18.47 19.87
N THR A 515 7.62 -17.65 19.18
CA THR A 515 6.43 -17.01 19.73
C THR A 515 5.55 -16.46 18.61
N SER A 516 4.30 -16.13 18.95
CA SER A 516 3.45 -15.29 18.14
C SER A 516 2.81 -14.20 18.99
N LEU A 517 2.91 -12.95 18.51
CA LEU A 517 2.36 -11.77 19.17
C LEU A 517 1.20 -11.22 18.34
N GLN A 518 0.21 -10.65 19.01
CA GLN A 518 -0.95 -10.01 18.40
C GLN A 518 -1.10 -8.60 18.97
N ARG A 519 -1.17 -7.60 18.10
CA ARG A 519 -1.31 -6.19 18.50
C ARG A 519 -2.48 -5.52 17.80
N LYS A 520 -3.08 -4.53 18.48
CA LYS A 520 -4.06 -3.65 17.84
C LYS A 520 -3.34 -2.67 16.91
N TYR A 521 -3.90 -2.56 15.71
CA TYR A 521 -3.40 -1.75 14.62
C TYR A 521 -3.48 -0.28 14.99
N SER A 522 -2.34 0.41 15.03
CA SER A 522 -2.34 1.78 15.52
C SER A 522 -2.25 2.83 14.40
N PHE A 523 -1.47 2.68 13.31
CA PHE A 523 -1.27 3.80 12.35
C PHE A 523 -0.95 3.46 10.88
N LYS A 524 -1.86 2.79 10.18
CA LYS A 524 -1.88 2.88 8.70
C LYS A 524 -3.02 3.83 8.38
N ARG A 525 -2.75 4.89 7.58
CA ARG A 525 -3.79 5.73 6.99
C ARG A 525 -4.63 4.88 6.02
N MET A 526 -5.42 3.98 6.57
CA MET A 526 -6.42 3.18 5.89
C MET A 526 -7.78 3.73 6.33
N PRO A 527 -8.74 3.88 5.40
CA PRO A 527 -10.10 4.22 5.81
C PRO A 527 -10.57 3.17 6.81
N HIS A 528 -11.22 3.55 7.93
CA HIS A 528 -11.71 2.58 8.93
C HIS A 528 -12.64 1.53 8.34
N HIS A 529 -13.29 1.85 7.22
CA HIS A 529 -14.26 1.00 6.55
C HIS A 529 -13.88 0.93 5.07
N ILE A 530 -13.72 -0.28 4.54
CA ILE A 530 -13.56 -0.52 3.10
C ILE A 530 -14.88 -1.02 2.54
N THR A 531 -15.29 -0.49 1.39
CA THR A 531 -16.50 -0.96 0.72
C THR A 531 -16.27 -2.38 0.23
N SER A 532 -17.16 -3.30 0.61
CA SER A 532 -17.13 -4.66 0.11
C SER A 532 -17.11 -4.64 -1.42
N THR A 533 -16.19 -5.42 -1.96
CA THR A 533 -15.97 -5.54 -3.40
C THR A 533 -16.96 -6.51 -4.05
N ILE A 534 -17.73 -7.25 -3.23
CA ILE A 534 -18.86 -8.09 -3.66
C ILE A 534 -20.18 -7.31 -3.52
N THR A 535 -20.41 -6.71 -2.35
CA THR A 535 -21.60 -5.93 -2.00
C THR A 535 -21.18 -4.46 -1.88
N ARG A 536 -21.34 -3.65 -2.95
CA ARG A 536 -20.95 -2.22 -2.94
C ARG A 536 -21.67 -1.36 -1.86
N SER A 537 -22.58 -1.98 -1.11
CA SER A 537 -23.39 -1.45 -0.02
C SER A 537 -22.82 -1.73 1.37
N GLU A 538 -21.98 -2.75 1.56
CA GLU A 538 -21.50 -3.13 2.90
C GLU A 538 -20.14 -2.51 3.21
N GLN A 539 -20.05 -1.88 4.38
CA GLN A 539 -18.79 -1.43 4.96
C GLN A 539 -18.19 -2.62 5.72
N ILE A 540 -17.03 -3.07 5.28
CA ILE A 540 -16.24 -4.06 6.01
C ILE A 540 -15.27 -3.29 6.90
N ASP A 541 -15.19 -3.67 8.16
CA ASP A 541 -14.16 -3.16 9.06
C ASP A 541 -12.78 -3.40 8.47
N THR A 542 -11.98 -2.35 8.47
CA THR A 542 -10.60 -2.44 8.03
C THR A 542 -9.80 -3.17 9.10
N MET A 543 -8.87 -4.02 8.67
CA MET A 543 -8.04 -4.83 9.56
C MET A 543 -7.49 -3.99 10.72
N MET A 544 -7.89 -4.33 11.94
CA MET A 544 -7.51 -3.63 13.17
C MET A 544 -6.48 -4.40 13.99
N GLU A 545 -5.85 -5.42 13.42
CA GLU A 545 -4.82 -6.24 14.10
C GLU A 545 -3.67 -6.65 13.18
N GLU A 546 -2.46 -6.68 13.74
CA GLU A 546 -1.26 -7.28 13.15
C GLU A 546 -0.79 -8.44 14.02
N TYR A 547 -0.27 -9.47 13.36
CA TYR A 547 0.27 -10.68 13.92
C TYR A 547 1.76 -10.75 13.59
N ILE A 548 2.56 -11.05 14.60
CA ILE A 548 4.01 -11.17 14.48
C ILE A 548 4.33 -12.63 14.72
N LEU A 549 4.80 -13.32 13.68
CA LEU A 549 5.25 -14.70 13.77
C LEU A 549 6.77 -14.71 13.88
N ILE A 550 7.29 -15.32 14.94
CA ILE A 550 8.73 -15.48 15.15
C ILE A 550 9.05 -16.97 15.14
N VAL A 551 9.87 -17.39 14.18
CA VAL A 551 10.27 -18.78 13.98
C VAL A 551 11.79 -18.89 13.94
N LYS A 552 12.31 -20.05 14.34
CA LYS A 552 13.75 -20.36 14.34
C LYS A 552 14.02 -21.59 13.49
N LYS A 553 15.05 -21.51 12.64
CA LYS A 553 15.48 -22.62 11.79
C LYS A 553 16.27 -23.64 12.62
N GLU A 554 15.83 -24.88 12.66
CA GLU A 554 16.47 -25.95 13.43
C GLU A 554 16.94 -27.08 12.49
N ARG A 555 17.87 -27.92 12.96
CA ARG A 555 18.24 -29.13 12.22
C ARG A 555 17.07 -30.11 12.35
N LYS A 556 16.57 -30.61 11.22
CA LYS A 556 15.65 -31.75 11.21
C LYS A 556 16.31 -32.99 11.80
#